data_AF-A0A956KU83-F1
#
_entry.id   AF-A0A956KU83-F1
#
_cell.length_a   1.000
_cell.length_b   1.000
_cell.length_c   1.000
_cell.angle_alpha   90.00
_cell.angle_beta   90.00
_cell.angle_gamma   90.00
#
_symmetry.space_group_name_H-M   'P 1'
#
loop_
_entity.id
_entity.type
_entity.pdbx_description
1 polymer ?
#
loop_
_entity_poly.entity_id
_entity_poly.type
_entity_poly.pdbx_seq_one_letter_code
_entity_poly.pdbx_strand_id
1 'polypeptide(L)'
;MGNPIAKSTEAFLATLAATVREAAEEAVSANSRRMLGVELSLTEEVNLAKAIKQLASVDGFSREERSALEYLMIMSGIPHRIQQDVLDFDVTNVFPEHVAELFPKGSRKAAYVLSGAIAVAAFDGLSEDEEMESRDLGVHLGLPQPLIEDLIDNAHQLGLAMSAGDRAKVGDLEYERRKLIDRI
;
A
#
# COMPACT_ATOMS: atom_id res chain seq x y z
N MET A 1 18.59 -7.94 -13.00
CA MET A 1 17.60 -8.91 -12.46
C MET A 1 16.24 -8.27 -12.58
N GLY A 2 15.17 -9.04 -12.83
CA GLY A 2 13.82 -8.47 -12.92
C GLY A 2 13.23 -8.18 -11.53
N ASN A 3 12.28 -7.24 -11.47
CA ASN A 3 11.60 -6.85 -10.25
C ASN A 3 10.82 -8.05 -9.63
N PRO A 4 11.11 -8.44 -8.37
CA PRO A 4 10.53 -9.65 -7.76
C PRO A 4 9.02 -9.54 -7.55
N ILE A 5 8.51 -8.35 -7.23
CA ILE A 5 7.08 -8.10 -7.04
C ILE A 5 6.36 -8.27 -8.38
N ALA A 6 6.78 -7.53 -9.41
CA ALA A 6 6.15 -7.59 -10.74
C ALA A 6 6.17 -9.02 -11.29
N LYS A 7 7.32 -9.70 -11.20
CA LYS A 7 7.48 -11.07 -11.69
C LYS A 7 6.55 -12.05 -10.98
N SER A 8 6.45 -11.96 -9.65
CA SER A 8 5.55 -12.80 -8.86
C SER A 8 4.08 -12.55 -9.23
N THR A 9 3.68 -11.28 -9.31
CA THR A 9 2.32 -10.89 -9.68
C THR A 9 1.95 -11.38 -11.08
N GLU A 10 2.79 -11.14 -12.09
CA GLU A 10 2.56 -11.61 -13.46
C GLU A 10 2.44 -13.14 -13.51
N ALA A 11 3.35 -13.86 -12.86
CA ALA A 11 3.34 -15.32 -12.82
C ALA A 11 2.04 -15.85 -12.17
N PHE A 12 1.61 -15.27 -11.06
CA PHE A 12 0.38 -15.67 -10.38
C PHE A 12 -0.86 -15.36 -11.21
N LEU A 13 -0.99 -14.14 -11.73
CA LEU A 13 -2.15 -13.72 -12.53
C LEU A 13 -2.28 -14.55 -13.82
N ALA A 14 -1.17 -15.03 -14.39
CA ALA A 14 -1.18 -15.95 -15.53
C ALA A 14 -1.76 -17.34 -15.21
N THR A 15 -1.86 -17.72 -13.93
CA THR A 15 -2.49 -18.99 -13.51
C THR A 15 -4.01 -18.89 -13.35
N LEU A 16 -4.56 -17.67 -13.37
CA LEU A 16 -5.99 -17.44 -13.20
C LEU A 16 -6.73 -17.71 -14.52
N ALA A 17 -7.95 -18.25 -14.41
CA ALA A 17 -8.85 -18.32 -15.55
C ALA A 17 -9.18 -16.89 -16.03
N ALA A 18 -9.26 -16.67 -17.35
CA ALA A 18 -9.49 -15.35 -17.94
C ALA A 18 -10.73 -14.65 -17.34
N THR A 19 -11.83 -15.38 -17.16
CA THR A 19 -13.06 -14.85 -16.57
C THR A 19 -12.90 -14.38 -15.13
N VAL A 20 -12.06 -15.06 -14.34
CA VAL A 20 -11.76 -14.65 -12.95
C VAL A 20 -10.90 -13.40 -12.95
N ARG A 21 -9.92 -13.32 -13.86
CA ARG A 21 -9.06 -12.16 -13.99
C ARG A 21 -9.84 -10.92 -14.44
N GLU A 22 -10.71 -11.05 -15.43
CA GLU A 22 -11.56 -9.95 -15.93
C GLU A 22 -12.51 -9.42 -14.84
N ALA A 23 -13.18 -10.31 -14.11
CA ALA A 23 -14.05 -9.90 -13.01
C ALA A 23 -13.30 -9.21 -11.87
N ALA A 24 -12.08 -9.68 -11.56
CA ALA A 24 -11.21 -9.06 -10.57
C ALA A 24 -10.72 -7.66 -11.03
N GLU A 25 -10.36 -7.52 -12.31
CA GLU A 25 -9.97 -6.25 -12.92
C GLU A 25 -11.08 -5.20 -12.84
N GLU A 26 -12.32 -5.60 -13.16
CA GLU A 26 -13.49 -4.71 -13.08
C GLU A 26 -13.76 -4.27 -11.64
N ALA A 27 -13.74 -5.21 -10.68
CA ALA A 27 -13.95 -4.91 -9.27
C ALA A 27 -12.89 -3.95 -8.71
N VAL A 28 -11.61 -4.21 -8.99
CA VAL A 28 -10.49 -3.38 -8.55
C VAL A 28 -10.56 -1.98 -9.16
N SER A 29 -10.73 -1.89 -10.49
CA SER A 29 -10.79 -0.60 -11.18
C SER A 29 -11.94 0.28 -10.69
N ALA A 30 -13.11 -0.33 -10.43
CA ALA A 30 -14.27 0.39 -9.89
C ALA A 30 -14.02 0.90 -8.46
N ASN A 31 -13.42 0.06 -7.61
CA ASN A 31 -13.16 0.41 -6.21
C ASN A 31 -12.02 1.44 -6.06
N SER A 32 -10.94 1.29 -6.82
CA SER A 32 -9.80 2.21 -6.78
C SER A 32 -10.25 3.62 -7.17
N ARG A 33 -11.07 3.76 -8.22
CA ARG A 33 -11.64 5.07 -8.61
C ARG A 33 -12.49 5.66 -7.50
N ARG A 34 -13.35 4.84 -6.88
CA ARG A 34 -14.25 5.28 -5.80
C ARG A 34 -13.49 5.72 -4.55
N MET A 35 -12.52 4.92 -4.11
CA MET A 35 -11.81 5.14 -2.85
C MET A 35 -10.70 6.17 -3.01
N LEU A 36 -9.96 6.10 -4.11
CA LEU A 36 -8.66 6.77 -4.25
C LEU A 36 -8.71 7.92 -5.26
N GLY A 37 -9.77 7.99 -6.06
CA GLY A 37 -9.84 8.94 -7.18
C GLY A 37 -8.82 8.66 -8.28
N VAL A 38 -8.18 7.48 -8.26
CA VAL A 38 -7.25 7.00 -9.29
C VAL A 38 -7.65 5.61 -9.74
N GLU A 39 -7.53 5.37 -11.03
CA GLU A 39 -7.73 4.03 -11.60
C GLU A 39 -6.44 3.23 -11.48
N LEU A 40 -6.56 2.08 -10.83
CA LEU A 40 -5.52 1.07 -10.70
C LEU A 40 -6.02 -0.21 -11.37
N SER A 41 -5.16 -0.78 -12.20
CA SER A 41 -5.36 -2.13 -12.72
C SER A 41 -5.23 -3.16 -11.61
N LEU A 42 -5.72 -4.39 -11.83
CA LEU A 42 -5.52 -5.51 -10.90
C LEU A 42 -4.03 -5.74 -10.61
N THR A 43 -3.20 -5.63 -11.66
CA THR A 43 -1.74 -5.80 -11.53
C THR A 43 -1.15 -4.74 -10.61
N GLU A 44 -1.53 -3.47 -10.79
CA GLU A 44 -1.05 -2.37 -9.96
C GLU A 44 -1.52 -2.52 -8.50
N GLU A 45 -2.76 -2.95 -8.28
CA GLU A 45 -3.30 -3.13 -6.94
C GLU A 45 -2.63 -4.29 -6.19
N VAL A 46 -2.35 -5.41 -6.87
CA VAL A 46 -1.62 -6.55 -6.29
C VAL A 46 -0.16 -6.17 -6.01
N ASN A 47 0.47 -5.42 -6.92
CA ASN A 47 1.81 -4.89 -6.72
C ASN A 47 1.86 -3.92 -5.53
N LEU A 48 0.85 -3.06 -5.38
CA LEU A 48 0.70 -2.18 -4.22
C LEU A 48 0.56 -2.99 -2.93
N ALA A 49 -0.30 -4.00 -2.90
CA ALA A 49 -0.50 -4.80 -1.69
C ALA A 49 0.78 -5.55 -1.27
N LYS A 50 1.57 -6.06 -2.23
CA LYS A 50 2.89 -6.65 -1.95
C LYS A 50 3.93 -5.62 -1.50
N ALA A 51 3.88 -4.40 -2.04
CA ALA A 51 4.73 -3.29 -1.60
C ALA A 51 4.42 -2.88 -0.15
N ILE A 52 3.13 -2.75 0.19
CA ILE A 52 2.68 -2.47 1.56
C ILE A 52 3.20 -3.55 2.50
N LYS A 53 3.05 -4.83 2.12
CA LYS A 53 3.58 -5.94 2.92
C LYS A 53 5.08 -5.85 3.15
N GLN A 54 5.87 -5.49 2.13
CA GLN A 54 7.33 -5.37 2.28
C GLN A 54 7.70 -4.34 3.34
N LEU A 55 7.06 -3.16 3.33
CA LEU A 55 7.31 -2.12 4.32
C LEU A 55 6.90 -2.57 5.73
N ALA A 56 5.69 -3.13 5.87
CA ALA A 56 5.16 -3.67 7.12
C ALA A 56 5.86 -4.97 7.59
N SER A 57 6.93 -5.40 6.93
CA SER A 57 7.68 -6.61 7.32
C SER A 57 9.13 -6.29 7.71
N VAL A 58 9.50 -5.01 7.81
CA VAL A 58 10.88 -4.56 8.06
C VAL A 58 11.39 -5.08 9.40
N ASP A 59 10.61 -4.95 10.47
CA ASP A 59 10.93 -5.45 11.82
C ASP A 59 10.07 -6.67 12.22
N GLY A 60 9.08 -7.01 11.41
CA GLY A 60 8.37 -8.28 11.42
C GLY A 60 6.87 -8.09 11.26
N PHE A 61 6.26 -8.85 10.33
CA PHE A 61 4.86 -8.66 9.98
C PHE A 61 3.89 -9.15 11.08
N SER A 62 3.31 -8.20 11.80
CA SER A 62 2.43 -8.44 12.95
C SER A 62 1.06 -8.95 12.53
N ARG A 63 0.27 -9.43 13.50
CA ARG A 63 -1.10 -9.90 13.23
C ARG A 63 -2.03 -8.73 12.89
N GLU A 64 -1.79 -7.59 13.51
CA GLU A 64 -2.53 -6.36 13.37
C GLU A 64 -2.30 -5.76 11.98
N GLU A 65 -1.06 -5.65 11.55
CA GLU A 65 -0.69 -5.20 10.20
C GLU A 65 -1.23 -6.15 9.12
N ARG A 66 -1.15 -7.47 9.37
CA ARG A 66 -1.77 -8.46 8.49
C ARG A 66 -3.27 -8.24 8.33
N SER A 67 -3.96 -7.98 9.43
CA SER A 67 -5.41 -7.73 9.42
C SER A 67 -5.73 -6.42 8.70
N ALA A 68 -4.89 -5.40 8.85
CA ALA A 68 -5.02 -4.13 8.14
C ALA A 68 -4.81 -4.30 6.63
N LEU A 69 -3.80 -5.05 6.20
CA LEU A 69 -3.56 -5.36 4.79
C LEU A 69 -4.70 -6.18 4.19
N GLU A 70 -5.19 -7.22 4.88
CA GLU A 70 -6.36 -8.00 4.47
C GLU A 70 -7.59 -7.11 4.27
N TYR A 71 -7.83 -6.19 5.22
CA TYR A 71 -8.93 -5.22 5.12
C TYR A 71 -8.79 -4.30 3.90
N LEU A 72 -7.59 -3.76 3.64
CA LEU A 72 -7.35 -2.94 2.46
C LEU A 72 -7.63 -3.70 1.16
N MET A 73 -7.15 -4.94 1.05
CA MET A 73 -7.39 -5.76 -0.13
C MET A 73 -8.88 -6.08 -0.34
N ILE A 74 -9.63 -6.32 0.74
CA ILE A 74 -11.09 -6.50 0.69
C ILE A 74 -11.77 -5.23 0.17
N MET A 75 -11.39 -4.06 0.69
CA MET A 75 -11.95 -2.77 0.29
C MET A 75 -11.63 -2.43 -1.17
N SER A 76 -10.46 -2.81 -1.64
CA SER A 76 -10.06 -2.72 -3.06
C SER A 76 -10.77 -3.75 -3.95
N GLY A 77 -11.51 -4.71 -3.39
CA GLY A 77 -12.23 -5.73 -4.16
C GLY A 77 -11.35 -6.85 -4.71
N ILE A 78 -10.16 -7.03 -4.14
CA ILE A 78 -9.26 -8.12 -4.53
C ILE A 78 -9.89 -9.45 -4.07
N PRO A 79 -10.08 -10.44 -4.95
CA PRO A 79 -10.62 -11.74 -4.57
C PRO A 79 -9.71 -12.49 -3.57
N HIS A 80 -10.31 -13.25 -2.65
CA HIS A 80 -9.59 -13.99 -1.59
C HIS A 80 -8.39 -14.81 -2.09
N ARG A 81 -8.50 -15.50 -3.24
CA ARG A 81 -7.37 -16.27 -3.79
C ARG A 81 -6.15 -15.40 -4.11
N ILE A 82 -6.38 -14.18 -4.59
CA ILE A 82 -5.32 -13.21 -4.90
C ILE A 82 -4.78 -12.58 -3.61
N GLN A 83 -5.65 -12.35 -2.62
CA GLN A 83 -5.22 -11.92 -1.29
C GLN A 83 -4.21 -12.91 -0.68
N GLN A 84 -4.47 -14.21 -0.77
CA GLN A 84 -3.54 -15.22 -0.26
C GLN A 84 -2.19 -15.21 -1.00
N ASP A 85 -2.16 -14.96 -2.32
CA ASP A 85 -0.87 -14.78 -3.04
C ASP A 85 -0.05 -13.61 -2.49
N VAL A 86 -0.70 -12.49 -2.16
CA VAL A 86 -0.04 -11.35 -1.50
C VAL A 86 0.47 -11.75 -0.11
N LEU A 87 -0.36 -12.43 0.68
CA LEU A 87 -0.01 -12.82 2.06
C LEU A 87 1.06 -13.92 2.11
N ASP A 88 1.17 -14.76 1.09
CA ASP A 88 2.18 -15.81 0.99
C ASP A 88 3.47 -15.32 0.32
N PHE A 89 3.47 -14.14 -0.33
CA PHE A 89 4.64 -13.59 -1.01
C PHE A 89 5.81 -13.33 -0.06
N ASP A 90 6.96 -13.95 -0.33
CA ASP A 90 8.17 -13.75 0.47
C ASP A 90 8.84 -12.40 0.14
N VAL A 91 8.98 -11.56 1.18
CA VAL A 91 9.55 -10.21 1.08
C VAL A 91 11.04 -10.15 1.45
N THR A 92 11.65 -11.28 1.84
CA THR A 92 13.04 -11.33 2.36
C THR A 92 14.10 -10.71 1.43
N ASN A 93 13.87 -10.70 0.11
CA ASN A 93 14.78 -10.12 -0.89
C ASN A 93 14.11 -9.01 -1.73
N VAL A 94 13.20 -8.27 -1.10
CA VAL A 94 12.50 -7.14 -1.71
C VAL A 94 12.96 -5.87 -1.01
N PHE A 95 13.32 -4.86 -1.80
CA PHE A 95 13.92 -3.61 -1.34
C PHE A 95 13.07 -2.43 -1.83
N PRO A 96 13.17 -1.23 -1.22
CA PRO A 96 12.40 -0.05 -1.61
C PRO A 96 12.49 0.30 -3.10
N GLU A 97 13.64 0.06 -3.74
CA GLU A 97 13.81 0.31 -5.18
C GLU A 97 12.91 -0.57 -6.03
N HIS A 98 12.70 -1.83 -5.61
CA HIS A 98 11.76 -2.71 -6.29
C HIS A 98 10.33 -2.18 -6.16
N VAL A 99 9.95 -1.56 -5.05
CA VAL A 99 8.62 -0.94 -4.93
C VAL A 99 8.53 0.28 -5.83
N ALA A 100 9.53 1.16 -5.78
CA ALA A 100 9.52 2.42 -6.51
C ALA A 100 9.53 2.24 -8.05
N GLU A 101 10.11 1.16 -8.56
CA GLU A 101 10.08 0.81 -9.98
C GLU A 101 8.68 0.51 -10.53
N LEU A 102 7.73 0.14 -9.66
CA LEU A 102 6.37 -0.26 -10.07
C LEU A 102 5.46 0.94 -10.37
N PHE A 103 5.86 2.14 -9.96
CA PHE A 103 5.01 3.33 -10.00
C PHE A 103 5.74 4.52 -10.64
N PRO A 104 5.01 5.40 -11.37
CA PRO A 104 5.62 6.61 -11.91
C PRO A 104 6.13 7.52 -10.79
N LYS A 105 7.41 7.90 -10.85
CA LYS A 105 8.04 8.76 -9.84
C LYS A 105 7.37 10.14 -9.76
N GLY A 106 7.31 10.69 -8.56
CA GLY A 106 6.77 12.03 -8.30
C GLY A 106 5.29 12.17 -8.70
N SER A 107 4.55 11.07 -8.75
CA SER A 107 3.15 11.05 -9.16
C SER A 107 2.21 10.87 -7.98
N ARG A 108 0.93 11.18 -8.20
CA ARG A 108 -0.14 10.89 -7.25
C ARG A 108 -0.20 9.40 -6.87
N LYS A 109 0.10 8.49 -7.80
CA LYS A 109 0.19 7.05 -7.54
C LYS A 109 1.34 6.73 -6.57
N ALA A 110 2.49 7.36 -6.75
CA ALA A 110 3.63 7.20 -5.86
C ALA A 110 3.33 7.68 -4.43
N ALA A 111 2.72 8.86 -4.27
CA ALA A 111 2.29 9.34 -2.94
C ALA A 111 1.24 8.42 -2.30
N TYR A 112 0.33 7.88 -3.11
CA TYR A 112 -0.65 6.93 -2.64
C TYR A 112 -0.02 5.62 -2.14
N VAL A 113 0.99 5.10 -2.85
CA VAL A 113 1.74 3.90 -2.45
C VAL A 113 2.39 4.10 -1.10
N LEU A 114 3.15 5.19 -0.94
CA LEU A 114 3.79 5.53 0.33
C LEU A 114 2.75 5.67 1.44
N SER A 115 1.68 6.43 1.18
CA SER A 115 0.62 6.66 2.15
C SER A 115 -0.09 5.38 2.60
N GLY A 116 -0.35 4.44 1.69
CA GLY A 116 -0.98 3.16 2.00
C GLY A 116 -0.06 2.25 2.81
N ALA A 117 1.23 2.22 2.43
CA ALA A 117 2.23 1.41 3.10
C ALA A 117 2.45 1.86 4.55
N ILE A 118 2.69 3.15 4.79
CA ILE A 118 2.91 3.67 6.14
C ILE A 118 1.64 3.54 6.98
N ALA A 119 0.45 3.68 6.40
CA ALA A 119 -0.80 3.52 7.17
C ALA A 119 -1.04 2.09 7.67
N VAL A 120 -0.53 1.07 6.97
CA VAL A 120 -0.57 -0.32 7.46
C VAL A 120 0.49 -0.56 8.53
N ALA A 121 1.73 -0.13 8.28
CA ALA A 121 2.82 -0.23 9.24
C ALA A 121 2.50 0.51 10.57
N ALA A 122 1.88 1.69 10.48
CA ALA A 122 1.49 2.47 11.65
C ALA A 122 0.28 1.91 12.41
N PHE A 123 -0.32 0.78 12.00
CA PHE A 123 -1.59 0.32 12.55
C PHE A 123 -1.48 -0.16 14.00
N ASP A 124 -0.42 -0.88 14.36
CA ASP A 124 -0.04 -1.21 15.74
C ASP A 124 1.03 -0.27 16.31
N GLY A 125 1.67 0.51 15.45
CA GLY A 125 2.50 1.67 15.80
C GLY A 125 3.79 1.64 15.01
N LEU A 126 4.06 2.72 14.28
CA LEU A 126 5.21 2.77 13.38
C LEU A 126 6.53 2.75 14.17
N SER A 127 7.38 1.76 13.89
CA SER A 127 8.69 1.64 14.52
C SER A 127 9.74 2.55 13.87
N GLU A 128 10.88 2.77 14.53
CA GLU A 128 11.96 3.60 13.98
C GLU A 128 12.51 3.03 12.65
N ASP A 129 12.57 1.71 12.52
CA ASP A 129 13.05 1.03 11.32
C ASP A 129 12.05 1.19 10.16
N GLU A 130 10.76 1.02 10.43
CA GLU A 130 9.70 1.25 9.44
C GLU A 130 9.62 2.72 9.01
N GLU A 131 9.80 3.65 9.94
CA GLU A 131 9.82 5.09 9.67
C GLU A 131 11.01 5.46 8.76
N MET A 132 12.18 4.87 9.02
CA MET A 132 13.37 5.02 8.18
C MET A 132 13.15 4.43 6.78
N GLU A 133 12.64 3.20 6.69
CA GLU A 133 12.34 2.54 5.40
C GLU A 133 11.27 3.32 4.61
N SER A 134 10.28 3.90 5.31
CA SER A 134 9.24 4.74 4.71
C SER A 134 9.82 6.00 4.07
N ARG A 135 10.79 6.64 4.74
CA ARG A 135 11.50 7.79 4.17
C ARG A 135 12.28 7.40 2.93
N ASP A 136 13.02 6.29 3.01
CA ASP A 136 13.82 5.79 1.89
C ASP A 136 12.94 5.47 0.67
N LEU A 137 11.83 4.75 0.90
CA LEU A 137 10.82 4.48 -0.11
C LEU A 137 10.26 5.78 -0.72
N GLY A 138 9.93 6.77 0.10
CA GLY A 138 9.45 8.08 -0.38
C GLY A 138 10.45 8.79 -1.30
N VAL A 139 11.74 8.74 -0.97
CA VAL A 139 12.82 9.29 -1.80
C VAL A 139 12.92 8.52 -3.12
N HIS A 140 12.88 7.19 -3.09
CA HIS A 140 12.93 6.36 -4.30
C HIS A 140 11.73 6.56 -5.22
N LEU A 141 10.57 6.81 -4.63
CA LEU A 141 9.33 7.21 -5.30
C LEU A 141 9.39 8.63 -5.88
N GLY A 142 10.45 9.40 -5.62
CA GLY A 142 10.64 10.75 -6.13
C GLY A 142 9.70 11.78 -5.52
N LEU A 143 9.27 11.55 -4.27
CA LEU A 143 8.40 12.48 -3.55
C LEU A 143 9.23 13.58 -2.86
N PRO A 144 8.71 14.81 -2.75
CA PRO A 144 9.40 15.87 -2.01
C PRO A 144 9.47 15.53 -0.51
N GLN A 145 10.61 15.80 0.14
CA GLN A 145 10.80 15.57 1.58
C GLN A 145 9.64 16.09 2.45
N PRO A 146 9.14 17.33 2.26
CA PRO A 146 8.04 17.82 3.10
C PRO A 146 6.77 16.97 3.01
N LEU A 147 6.49 16.39 1.84
CA LEU A 147 5.34 15.51 1.67
C LEU A 147 5.55 14.16 2.34
N ILE A 148 6.77 13.62 2.29
CA ILE A 148 7.13 12.36 2.94
C ILE A 148 6.90 12.49 4.45
N GLU A 149 7.43 13.54 5.07
CA GLU A 149 7.24 13.79 6.51
C GLU A 149 5.76 14.04 6.86
N ASP A 150 5.04 14.85 6.07
CA ASP A 150 3.60 15.08 6.27
C ASP A 150 2.79 13.76 6.25
N LEU A 151 3.17 12.80 5.39
CA LEU A 151 2.51 11.49 5.29
C LEU A 151 2.86 10.57 6.47
N ILE A 152 4.11 10.58 6.92
CA ILE A 152 4.55 9.82 8.11
C ILE A 152 3.84 10.35 9.36
N ASP A 153 3.84 11.66 9.57
CA ASP A 153 3.17 12.31 10.70
C ASP A 153 1.66 12.01 10.70
N ASN A 154 1.03 12.04 9.53
CA ASN A 154 -0.37 11.68 9.39
C ASN A 154 -0.64 10.22 9.80
N ALA A 155 0.22 9.29 9.37
CA ALA A 155 0.09 7.87 9.69
C ALA A 155 0.26 7.59 11.19
N HIS A 156 1.24 8.23 11.86
CA HIS A 156 1.37 8.14 13.32
C HIS A 156 0.10 8.59 14.04
N GLN A 157 -0.43 9.76 13.67
CA GLN A 157 -1.65 10.27 14.27
C GLN A 157 -2.85 9.35 14.00
N LEU A 158 -2.88 8.72 12.82
CA LEU A 158 -3.94 7.80 12.43
C LEU A 158 -3.89 6.53 13.28
N GLY A 159 -2.73 5.88 13.42
CA GLY A 159 -2.54 4.71 14.28
C GLY A 159 -2.97 4.99 15.73
N LEU A 160 -2.54 6.12 16.29
CA LEU A 160 -2.94 6.54 17.64
C LEU A 160 -4.45 6.75 17.78
N ALA A 161 -5.09 7.41 16.81
CA ALA A 161 -6.53 7.64 16.81
C ALA A 161 -7.33 6.34 16.69
N MET A 162 -6.86 5.40 15.85
CA MET A 162 -7.48 4.08 15.68
C MET A 162 -7.37 3.25 16.96
N SER A 163 -6.19 3.23 17.59
CA SER A 163 -5.96 2.55 18.87
C SER A 163 -6.84 3.12 20.00
N ALA A 164 -7.05 4.44 20.02
CA ALA A 164 -7.96 5.10 20.96
C ALA A 164 -9.45 4.94 20.62
N GLY A 165 -9.80 4.40 19.44
CA GLY A 165 -11.17 4.32 18.95
C GLY A 165 -11.81 5.68 18.60
N ASP A 166 -11.01 6.72 18.38
CA ASP A 166 -11.48 8.07 18.04
C ASP A 166 -11.88 8.19 16.57
N ARG A 167 -13.11 7.77 16.28
CA ARG A 167 -13.66 7.76 14.92
C ARG A 167 -13.70 9.14 14.26
N ALA A 168 -13.89 10.21 15.04
CA ALA A 168 -13.94 11.56 14.48
C ALA A 168 -12.55 11.98 14.00
N LYS A 169 -11.54 11.77 14.84
CA LYS A 169 -10.15 12.07 14.49
C LYS A 169 -9.64 11.21 13.34
N VAL A 170 -10.02 9.93 13.28
CA VAL A 170 -9.73 9.05 12.13
C VAL A 170 -10.27 9.66 10.84
N GLY A 171 -11.54 10.08 10.81
CA GLY A 171 -12.14 10.70 9.63
C GLY A 171 -11.44 12.00 9.20
N ASP A 172 -11.07 12.85 10.16
CA ASP A 172 -10.32 14.08 9.89
C ASP A 172 -8.93 13.78 9.29
N LEU A 173 -8.21 12.81 9.85
CA LEU A 173 -6.89 12.41 9.38
C LEU A 173 -6.93 11.79 7.99
N GLU A 174 -7.93 10.96 7.69
CA GLU A 174 -8.16 10.42 6.34
C GLU A 174 -8.42 11.53 5.32
N TYR A 175 -9.19 12.56 5.72
CA TYR A 175 -9.46 13.72 4.88
C TYR A 175 -8.21 14.56 4.63
N GLU A 176 -7.41 14.84 5.66
CA GLU A 176 -6.14 15.56 5.50
C GLU A 176 -5.14 14.77 4.65
N ARG A 177 -5.04 13.45 4.84
CA ARG A 177 -4.22 12.56 4.01
C ARG A 177 -4.56 12.69 2.53
N ARG A 178 -5.85 12.74 2.20
CA ARG A 178 -6.29 12.94 0.81
C ARG A 178 -5.82 14.29 0.26
N LYS A 179 -5.91 15.36 1.05
CA LYS A 179 -5.41 16.68 0.65
C LYS A 179 -3.90 16.66 0.41
N LEU A 180 -3.13 15.96 1.23
CA LEU A 180 -1.68 15.83 1.05
C LEU A 180 -1.35 15.21 -0.31
N ILE A 181 -2.01 14.10 -0.65
CA ILE A 181 -1.84 13.40 -1.93
C ILE A 181 -2.26 14.28 -3.12
N ASP A 182 -3.28 15.11 -2.95
CA ASP A 182 -3.79 16.00 -4.00
C ASP A 182 -2.90 17.24 -4.26
N ARG A 183 -1.80 17.42 -3.52
CA ARG A 183 -0.81 18.50 -3.74
C ARG A 183 0.19 18.19 -4.87
N ILE A 184 0.23 16.94 -5.37
CA ILE A 184 1.04 16.50 -6.52
C ILE A 184 0.29 16.73 -7.82
#